data_AF-A0A2T2UMT7-F1
#
_entry.id   AF-A0A2T2UMT7-F1
#
_cell.length_a   1.000
_cell.length_b   1.000
_cell.length_c   1.000
_cell.angle_alpha   90.00
_cell.angle_beta   90.00
_cell.angle_gamma   90.00
#
_symmetry.space_group_name_H-M   'P 1'
#
loop_
_entity.id
_entity.type
_entity.pdbx_description
1 polymer ?
#
loop_
_entity_poly.entity_id
_entity_poly.type
_entity_poly.pdbx_seq_one_letter_code
_entity_poly.pdbx_strand_id
1 'polypeptide(L)'
;MPESDALGSDAPTDSASFQEQAAHYEALVETMRERADEMREGGGPEKIQKQHDRGKLTARERIEYLVDDAEQFRELGLFAGYEMYEEEGGCPAGGTVMGLGPVSGRECMVVAN
;
A
#
# COMPACT_ATOMS: atom_id res chain seq x y z
N MET A 1 20.34 -12.66 -39.86
CA MET A 1 19.64 -12.06 -38.71
C MET A 1 18.60 -13.09 -38.27
N PRO A 2 18.82 -13.89 -37.21
CA PRO A 2 17.81 -14.84 -36.77
C PRO A 2 16.65 -14.11 -36.08
N GLU A 3 15.50 -14.78 -36.05
CA GLU A 3 14.15 -14.25 -35.88
C GLU A 3 13.76 -13.91 -34.43
N SER A 4 13.02 -12.80 -34.29
CA SER A 4 12.00 -12.47 -33.29
C SER A 4 12.35 -12.45 -31.78
N ASP A 5 12.58 -11.24 -31.27
CA ASP A 5 12.58 -10.86 -29.84
C ASP A 5 11.17 -10.88 -29.20
N ALA A 6 10.47 -12.01 -29.23
CA ALA A 6 9.15 -12.13 -28.56
C ALA A 6 9.29 -12.76 -27.17
N LEU A 7 8.89 -12.02 -26.12
CA LEU A 7 8.79 -12.54 -24.75
C LEU A 7 7.59 -13.49 -24.65
N GLY A 8 7.86 -14.81 -24.67
CA GLY A 8 6.90 -15.86 -24.31
C GLY A 8 5.78 -16.11 -25.34
N SER A 9 4.89 -17.03 -24.97
CA SER A 9 3.66 -17.38 -25.70
C SER A 9 2.44 -16.75 -25.03
N ASP A 10 1.36 -16.55 -25.78
CA ASP A 10 0.09 -16.09 -25.24
C ASP A 10 -0.44 -17.02 -24.13
N ALA A 11 -1.04 -16.43 -23.09
CA ALA A 11 -1.69 -17.18 -22.04
C ALA A 11 -2.97 -17.86 -22.58
N PRO A 12 -3.25 -19.13 -22.22
CA PRO A 12 -4.42 -19.86 -22.68
C PRO A 12 -5.67 -19.44 -21.89
N THR A 13 -6.14 -18.22 -22.12
CA THR A 13 -7.22 -17.56 -21.35
C THR A 13 -8.57 -18.28 -21.38
N ASP A 14 -8.82 -19.06 -22.44
CA ASP A 14 -10.02 -19.89 -22.59
C ASP A 14 -9.93 -21.24 -21.87
N SER A 15 -8.76 -21.63 -21.35
CA SER A 15 -8.60 -22.91 -20.66
C SER A 15 -9.22 -22.88 -19.26
N ALA A 16 -9.90 -23.97 -18.88
CA ALA A 16 -10.48 -24.11 -17.54
C ALA A 16 -9.42 -23.90 -16.43
N SER A 17 -8.22 -24.45 -16.61
CA SER A 17 -7.11 -24.26 -15.67
C SER A 17 -6.68 -22.80 -15.51
N PHE A 18 -6.70 -22.02 -16.60
CA PHE A 18 -6.37 -20.59 -16.51
C PHE A 18 -7.48 -19.84 -15.78
N GLN A 19 -8.74 -20.11 -16.10
CA GLN A 19 -9.89 -19.45 -15.47
C GLN A 19 -9.97 -19.75 -13.97
N GLU A 20 -9.71 -21.00 -13.56
CA GLU A 20 -9.63 -21.39 -12.15
C GLU A 20 -8.50 -20.65 -11.41
N GLN A 21 -7.31 -20.56 -12.02
CA GLN A 21 -6.18 -19.83 -11.44
C GLN A 21 -6.45 -18.33 -11.36
N ALA A 22 -7.01 -17.74 -12.42
CA ALA A 22 -7.36 -16.33 -12.46
C ALA A 22 -8.35 -15.98 -11.33
N ALA A 23 -9.42 -16.76 -11.19
CA ALA A 23 -10.39 -16.59 -10.11
C ALA A 23 -9.76 -16.73 -8.72
N HIS A 24 -8.84 -17.68 -8.53
CA HIS A 24 -8.12 -17.85 -7.27
C HIS A 24 -7.26 -16.63 -6.92
N TYR A 25 -6.48 -16.12 -7.88
CA TYR A 25 -5.63 -14.96 -7.64
C TYR A 25 -6.43 -13.66 -7.49
N GLU A 26 -7.54 -13.50 -8.20
CA GLU A 26 -8.46 -12.38 -8.00
C GLU A 26 -8.98 -12.33 -6.55
N ALA A 27 -9.39 -13.47 -5.99
CA ALA A 27 -9.83 -13.56 -4.60
C ALA A 27 -8.70 -13.23 -3.59
N LEU A 28 -7.46 -13.65 -3.86
CA LEU A 28 -6.31 -13.29 -3.04
C LEU A 28 -5.99 -11.79 -3.11
N VAL A 29 -6.10 -11.19 -4.29
CA VAL A 29 -5.89 -9.74 -4.47
C VAL A 29 -6.96 -8.95 -3.76
N GLU A 30 -8.22 -9.37 -3.79
CA GLU A 30 -9.31 -8.75 -3.04
C GLU A 30 -9.05 -8.81 -1.53
N THR A 31 -8.72 -10.00 -1.01
CA THR A 31 -8.34 -10.18 0.41
C THR A 31 -7.17 -9.27 0.80
N MET A 32 -6.15 -9.14 -0.08
CA MET A 32 -5.01 -8.25 0.16
C MET A 32 -5.44 -6.78 0.21
N ARG A 33 -6.36 -6.35 -0.66
CA ARG A 33 -6.86 -4.97 -0.70
C ARG A 33 -7.64 -4.61 0.57
N GLU A 34 -8.53 -5.49 1.02
CA GLU A 34 -9.28 -5.31 2.27
C GLU A 34 -8.34 -5.12 3.46
N ARG A 35 -7.35 -6.01 3.61
CA ARG A 35 -6.33 -5.90 4.67
C ARG A 35 -5.47 -4.64 4.53
N ALA A 36 -5.17 -4.22 3.30
CA ALA A 36 -4.44 -2.99 3.07
C ALA A 36 -5.24 -1.76 3.53
N ASP A 37 -6.56 -1.75 3.32
CA ASP A 37 -7.43 -0.67 3.77
C ASP A 37 -7.50 -0.61 5.31
N GLU A 38 -7.64 -1.75 5.98
CA GLU A 38 -7.54 -1.84 7.45
C GLU A 38 -6.19 -1.30 7.97
N MET A 39 -5.08 -1.70 7.34
CA MET A 39 -3.74 -1.23 7.73
C MET A 39 -3.55 0.27 7.49
N ARG A 40 -4.27 0.86 6.53
CA ARG A 40 -4.25 2.31 6.27
C ARG A 40 -4.95 3.13 7.35
N GLU A 41 -5.84 2.53 8.14
CA GLU A 41 -6.43 3.18 9.32
C GLU A 41 -5.39 3.42 10.43
N GLY A 42 -4.24 2.75 10.36
CA GLY A 42 -3.14 2.94 11.30
C GLY A 42 -3.59 2.65 12.73
N GLY A 43 -3.47 3.65 13.61
CA GLY A 43 -3.89 3.52 15.01
C GLY A 43 -5.40 3.39 15.24
N GLY A 44 -6.22 3.37 14.20
CA GLY A 44 -7.67 3.30 14.25
C GLY A 44 -8.36 4.67 14.35
N PRO A 45 -9.69 4.71 14.13
CA PRO A 45 -10.47 5.94 14.01
C PRO A 45 -10.37 6.84 15.26
N GLU A 46 -10.30 6.25 16.46
CA GLU A 46 -10.17 7.00 17.70
C GLU A 46 -8.85 7.78 17.79
N LYS A 47 -7.72 7.16 17.38
CA LYS A 47 -6.41 7.82 17.40
C LYS A 47 -6.29 8.88 16.31
N ILE A 48 -6.92 8.65 15.15
CA ILE A 48 -7.05 9.64 14.07
C ILE A 48 -7.79 10.88 14.60
N GLN A 49 -9.00 10.69 15.14
CA GLN A 49 -9.80 11.78 15.69
C GLN A 49 -9.03 12.56 16.76
N LYS A 50 -8.31 11.88 17.64
CA LYS A 50 -7.47 12.53 18.67
C LYS A 50 -6.35 13.40 18.10
N GLN A 51 -5.80 13.09 16.92
CA GLN A 51 -4.86 14.00 16.24
C GLN A 51 -5.59 15.22 15.70
N HIS A 52 -6.73 15.01 15.05
CA HIS A 52 -7.54 16.09 14.47
C HIS A 52 -8.08 17.06 15.53
N ASP A 53 -8.53 16.56 16.68
CA ASP A 53 -8.99 17.36 17.84
C ASP A 53 -7.88 18.28 18.38
N ARG A 54 -6.61 17.90 18.16
CA ARG A 54 -5.44 18.70 18.50
C ARG A 54 -5.00 19.65 17.38
N GLY A 55 -5.76 19.74 16.29
CA GLY A 55 -5.42 20.50 15.09
C GLY A 55 -4.24 19.91 14.31
N LYS A 56 -3.97 18.61 14.45
CA LYS A 56 -2.85 17.94 13.78
C LYS A 56 -3.36 17.01 12.69
N LEU A 57 -2.66 17.01 11.55
CA LEU A 57 -2.81 16.00 10.51
C LEU A 57 -2.17 14.66 10.95
N THR A 58 -2.69 13.55 10.44
CA THR A 58 -2.10 12.21 10.55
C THR A 58 -0.79 12.11 9.75
N ALA A 59 -0.07 10.99 9.85
CA ALA A 59 1.12 10.76 9.03
C ALA A 59 0.81 10.75 7.53
N ARG A 60 -0.25 10.04 7.11
CA ARG A 60 -0.67 9.96 5.70
C ARG A 60 -1.14 11.31 5.16
N GLU A 61 -1.95 12.04 5.92
CA GLU A 61 -2.40 13.39 5.53
C GLU A 61 -1.23 14.39 5.42
N ARG A 62 -0.21 14.30 6.29
CA ARG A 62 0.99 15.13 6.18
C ARG A 62 1.78 14.82 4.91
N ILE A 63 1.87 13.54 4.54
CA ILE A 63 2.57 13.11 3.33
C ILE A 63 1.80 13.60 2.10
N GLU A 64 0.48 13.39 2.07
CA GLU A 64 -0.40 13.88 1.00
C GLU A 64 -0.28 15.38 0.79
N TYR A 65 -0.19 16.16 1.88
CA TYR A 65 0.03 17.60 1.81
C TYR A 65 1.45 18.00 1.36
N LEU A 66 2.46 17.15 1.61
CA LEU A 66 3.87 17.43 1.32
C LEU A 66 4.25 17.14 -0.13
N VAL A 67 3.73 16.05 -0.70
CA VAL A 67 4.09 15.61 -2.05
C VAL A 67 3.40 16.46 -3.11
N ASP A 68 4.04 16.60 -4.27
CA ASP A 68 3.49 17.39 -5.38
C ASP A 68 2.23 16.73 -5.97
N ASP A 69 2.16 15.40 -5.90
CA ASP A 69 1.05 14.58 -6.39
C ASP A 69 0.90 13.32 -5.53
N ALA A 70 -0.24 13.19 -4.87
CA ALA A 70 -0.55 12.07 -3.98
C ALA A 70 -0.64 10.73 -4.73
N GLU A 71 -1.06 10.73 -6.00
CA GLU A 71 -1.17 9.53 -6.81
C GLU A 71 0.21 8.95 -7.18
N GLN A 72 1.26 9.78 -7.11
CA GLN A 72 2.64 9.37 -7.37
C GLN A 72 3.37 8.87 -6.12
N PHE A 73 2.79 9.04 -4.93
CA PHE A 73 3.40 8.54 -3.70
C PHE A 73 3.30 7.01 -3.61
N ARG A 74 4.46 6.36 -3.48
CA ARG A 74 4.57 4.90 -3.38
C ARG A 74 4.94 4.52 -1.95
N GLU A 75 3.93 4.16 -1.17
CA GLU A 75 4.09 3.71 0.22
C GLU A 75 4.87 2.38 0.29
N LEU A 76 5.79 2.29 1.24
CA LEU A 76 6.62 1.13 1.50
C LEU A 76 6.32 0.60 2.90
N GLY A 77 6.22 -0.72 3.05
CA GLY A 77 6.10 -1.35 4.36
C GLY A 77 4.71 -1.24 4.99
N LEU A 78 3.63 -1.10 4.21
CA LEU A 78 2.25 -1.06 4.74
C LEU A 78 1.95 -2.23 5.70
N PHE A 79 2.42 -3.44 5.36
CA PHE A 79 2.25 -4.66 6.16
C PHE A 79 3.36 -4.90 7.20
N ALA A 80 4.26 -3.94 7.43
CA ALA A 80 5.24 -4.07 8.50
C ALA A 80 4.51 -4.19 9.85
N GLY A 81 4.84 -5.23 10.63
CA GLY A 81 4.19 -5.50 11.91
C GLY A 81 2.77 -6.09 11.81
N TYR A 82 2.30 -6.49 10.62
CA TYR A 82 1.02 -7.19 10.46
C TYR A 82 1.01 -8.51 11.25
N GLU A 83 -0.08 -8.78 11.98
CA GLU A 83 -0.24 -9.94 12.89
C GLU A 83 0.84 -10.04 13.99
N MET A 84 1.55 -8.95 14.27
CA MET A 84 2.52 -8.86 15.36
C MET A 84 2.02 -7.92 16.46
N TYR A 85 2.42 -8.20 17.70
CA TYR A 85 2.15 -7.34 18.87
C TYR A 85 0.66 -7.12 19.16
N GLU A 86 -0.20 -8.11 18.90
CA GLU A 86 -1.65 -8.03 19.14
C GLU A 86 -1.99 -7.67 20.60
N GLU A 87 -1.22 -8.19 21.56
CA GLU A 87 -1.38 -7.87 22.99
C GLU A 87 -1.19 -6.37 23.30
N GLU A 88 -0.44 -5.65 22.46
CA GLU A 88 -0.17 -4.21 22.57
C GLU A 88 -1.09 -3.36 21.67
N GLY A 89 -2.07 -3.99 21.02
CA GLY A 89 -2.99 -3.34 20.07
C GLY A 89 -2.48 -3.27 18.63
N GLY A 90 -1.47 -4.07 18.28
CA GLY A 90 -0.91 -4.17 16.94
C GLY A 90 0.08 -3.06 16.57
N CYS A 91 0.78 -3.24 15.45
CA CYS A 91 1.76 -2.27 14.95
C CYS A 91 1.60 -1.99 13.45
N PRO A 92 0.53 -1.28 13.03
CA PRO A 92 0.27 -1.02 11.62
C PRO A 92 1.38 -0.21 10.95
N ALA A 93 1.84 -0.67 9.78
CA ALA A 93 2.99 -0.12 9.06
C ALA A 93 4.26 0.04 9.93
N GLY A 94 4.44 -0.78 10.97
CA GLY A 94 5.55 -0.63 11.91
C GLY A 94 5.52 0.67 12.72
N GLY A 95 4.37 1.34 12.78
CA GLY A 95 4.21 2.64 13.43
C GLY A 95 4.82 3.82 12.67
N THR A 96 5.21 3.65 11.41
CA THR A 96 5.80 4.71 10.58
C THR A 96 5.34 4.57 9.13
N VAL A 97 4.86 5.66 8.53
CA VAL A 97 4.54 5.70 7.11
C VAL A 97 5.77 6.17 6.35
N MET A 98 6.24 5.36 5.40
CA MET A 98 7.38 5.69 4.56
C MET A 98 7.10 5.43 3.09
N GLY A 99 7.78 6.14 2.19
CA GLY A 99 7.59 5.95 0.76
C GLY A 99 8.37 6.92 -0.11
N LEU A 100 8.23 6.76 -1.41
CA LEU A 100 8.85 7.61 -2.43
C LEU A 100 7.80 8.50 -3.10
N GLY A 101 8.09 9.78 -3.26
CA GLY A 101 7.26 10.68 -4.06
C GLY A 101 7.95 12.00 -4.40
N PRO A 102 7.45 12.74 -5.40
CA PRO A 102 7.99 14.02 -5.79
C PRO A 102 7.66 15.10 -4.75
N VAL A 103 8.68 15.88 -4.37
CA VAL A 103 8.54 17.08 -3.53
C VAL A 103 9.31 18.21 -4.20
N SER A 104 8.60 19.25 -4.64
CA SER A 104 9.16 20.35 -5.42
C SER A 104 9.96 19.87 -6.63
N GLY A 105 9.42 18.90 -7.37
CA GLY A 105 9.98 18.31 -8.58
C GLY A 105 11.17 17.36 -8.34
N ARG A 106 11.40 16.92 -7.10
CA ARG A 106 12.48 16.00 -6.75
C ARG A 106 11.94 14.74 -6.11
N GLU A 107 12.39 13.58 -6.59
CA GLU A 107 12.04 12.30 -5.96
C GLU A 107 12.67 12.20 -4.57
N CYS A 108 11.84 12.09 -3.55
CA CYS A 108 12.26 12.06 -2.15
C CYS A 108 11.79 10.78 -1.44
N MET A 109 12.65 10.24 -0.58
CA MET A 109 12.24 9.28 0.45
C MET A 109 11.63 10.08 1.61
N VAL A 110 10.36 9.82 1.91
CA VAL A 110 9.61 10.45 3.00
C VAL A 110 9.43 9.42 4.11
N VAL A 111 9.62 9.85 5.36
CA VAL A 111 9.43 9.03 6.57
C VAL A 111 8.68 9.86 7.61
N ALA A 112 7.50 9.42 8.03
CA ALA A 112 6.64 10.14 8.96
C ALA A 112 6.03 9.24 10.04
N ASN A 113 6.13 9.67 11.29
CA ASN A 113 5.54 9.05 12.48
C ASN A 113 4.53 9.96 13.18
#